data_AF-A0A967GL04-F1
#
_entry.id   AF-A0A967GL04-F1
#
_cell.length_a   1.000
_cell.length_b   1.000
_cell.length_c   1.000
_cell.angle_alpha   90.00
_cell.angle_beta   90.00
_cell.angle_gamma   90.00
#
_symmetry.space_group_name_H-M   'P 1'
#
loop_
_entity.id
_entity.type
_entity.pdbx_description
1 polymer ?
#
loop_
_entity_poly.entity_id
_entity_poly.type
_entity_poly.pdbx_seq_one_letter_code
_entity_poly.pdbx_strand_id
1 'polypeptide(L)' 'HYAKAEVEPGRGLWEFRVSENDLAAYAPGAELKVDLFEQGQKVDVRGITIGKGFAGVMKRHGFGGGRATHGNSKAHR' A
#
# COMPACT_ATOMS: atom_id res chain seq x y z
N HIS A 1 -10.41 -22.24 -8.07
CA HIS A 1 -10.60 -20.82 -8.43
C HIS A 1 -9.76 -20.46 -9.66
N TYR A 2 -8.43 -20.50 -9.57
CA TYR A 2 -7.50 -20.26 -10.69
C TYR A 2 -7.71 -21.19 -11.90
N ALA A 3 -7.80 -22.51 -11.68
CA ALA A 3 -8.05 -23.48 -12.73
C ALA A 3 -9.39 -23.29 -13.49
N LYS A 4 -10.40 -22.68 -12.87
CA LYS A 4 -11.69 -22.39 -13.53
C LYS A 4 -11.56 -21.20 -14.50
N ALA A 5 -10.62 -20.31 -14.25
CA ALA A 5 -10.34 -19.14 -15.08
C ALA A 5 -9.13 -19.36 -16.01
N GLU A 6 -8.59 -20.58 -16.07
CA GLU A 6 -7.43 -20.96 -16.88
C GLU A 6 -6.18 -20.10 -16.64
N VAL A 7 -6.00 -19.61 -15.41
CA VAL A 7 -4.85 -18.76 -15.03
C VAL A 7 -3.96 -19.47 -14.03
N GLU A 8 -2.66 -19.26 -14.14
CA GLU A 8 -1.67 -19.71 -13.16
C GLU A 8 -1.80 -18.95 -11.83
N PRO A 9 -1.51 -19.57 -10.68
CA PRO A 9 -1.54 -18.89 -9.39
C PRO A 9 -0.49 -17.78 -9.29
N GLY A 10 -0.94 -16.54 -9.15
CA GLY A 10 -0.06 -15.39 -8.90
C GLY A 10 0.37 -15.26 -7.44
N ARG A 11 1.25 -14.30 -7.16
CA ARG A 11 1.70 -13.94 -5.80
C ARG A 11 0.55 -13.53 -4.87
N GLY A 12 -0.52 -12.97 -5.43
CA GLY A 12 -1.67 -12.48 -4.69
C GLY A 12 -2.82 -12.11 -5.63
N LEU A 13 -3.95 -11.78 -5.03
CA LEU A 13 -5.14 -11.28 -5.72
C LEU A 13 -5.45 -9.88 -5.18
N TRP A 14 -5.70 -8.93 -6.07
CA TRP A 14 -6.12 -7.57 -5.72
C TRP A 14 -7.39 -7.21 -6.47
N GLU A 15 -8.29 -6.51 -5.79
CA GLU A 15 -9.55 -6.05 -6.38
C GLU A 15 -9.50 -4.55 -6.67
N PHE A 16 -9.94 -4.19 -7.86
CA PHE A 16 -10.11 -2.81 -8.30
C PHE A 16 -11.58 -2.56 -8.56
N ARG A 17 -12.11 -1.48 -8.00
CA ARG A 17 -13.48 -1.04 -8.29
C ARG A 17 -13.46 -0.21 -9.55
N VAL A 18 -14.25 -0.60 -10.54
CA VAL A 18 -14.36 0.04 -11.85
C VAL A 18 -15.83 0.20 -12.22
N SER A 19 -16.13 1.05 -13.20
CA SER A 19 -17.48 1.15 -13.74
C SER A 19 -17.82 -0.06 -14.62
N GLU A 20 -19.11 -0.33 -14.86
CA GLU A 20 -19.53 -1.45 -15.72
C GLU A 20 -18.99 -1.33 -17.16
N ASN A 21 -18.87 -0.10 -17.66
CA ASN A 21 -18.33 0.18 -18.99
C ASN A 21 -16.84 -0.19 -19.09
N ASP A 22 -16.07 0.12 -18.06
CA ASP A 22 -14.65 -0.22 -18.01
C ASP A 22 -14.44 -1.72 -17.83
N LEU A 23 -15.32 -2.39 -17.08
CA LEU A 23 -15.25 -3.83 -16.85
C LEU A 23 -15.51 -4.62 -18.14
N ALA A 24 -16.41 -4.14 -19.00
CA ALA A 24 -16.73 -4.78 -20.27
C ALA A 24 -15.53 -4.85 -21.22
N ALA A 25 -14.51 -4.01 -21.02
CA ALA A 25 -13.28 -4.01 -21.81
C ALA A 25 -12.31 -5.15 -21.44
N TYR A 26 -12.51 -5.86 -20.33
CA TYR A 26 -11.59 -6.88 -19.83
C TYR A 26 -12.27 -8.24 -19.69
N ALA A 27 -11.71 -9.26 -20.37
CA ALA A 27 -12.12 -10.64 -20.20
C ALA A 27 -11.33 -11.33 -19.08
N PRO A 28 -11.91 -12.32 -18.36
CA PRO A 28 -11.16 -13.17 -17.44
C PRO A 28 -9.96 -13.84 -18.14
N GLY A 29 -8.79 -13.84 -17.50
CA GLY A 29 -7.56 -14.40 -18.07
C GLY A 29 -6.80 -13.46 -19.00
N ALA A 30 -7.32 -12.26 -19.30
CA ALA A 30 -6.60 -11.25 -20.06
C ALA A 30 -5.33 -10.78 -19.30
N GLU A 31 -4.25 -10.57 -20.05
CA GLU A 31 -3.01 -10.00 -19.54
C GLU A 31 -3.10 -8.46 -19.51
N LEU A 32 -2.68 -7.86 -18.39
CA LEU A 32 -2.59 -6.41 -18.25
C LEU A 32 -1.12 -5.96 -18.43
N LYS A 33 -0.84 -5.16 -19.46
CA LYS A 33 0.51 -4.68 -19.81
C LYS A 33 0.74 -3.23 -19.38
N VAL A 34 2.00 -2.83 -19.26
CA VAL A 34 2.37 -1.46 -18.85
C VAL A 34 1.88 -0.40 -19.86
N ASP A 35 1.60 -0.81 -21.09
CA ASP A 35 1.04 0.01 -22.17
C ASP A 35 -0.34 0.61 -21.84
N LEU A 36 -0.98 0.16 -20.76
CA LEU A 36 -2.18 0.76 -20.17
C LEU A 36 -1.95 2.20 -19.66
N PHE A 37 -0.70 2.58 -19.41
CA PHE A 37 -0.34 3.88 -18.83
C PHE A 37 0.38 4.77 -19.83
N GLU A 38 0.06 6.05 -19.80
CA GLU A 38 0.73 7.07 -20.61
C GLU A 38 1.74 7.89 -19.80
N GLN A 39 2.78 8.38 -20.46
CA GLN A 39 3.78 9.22 -19.79
C GLN A 39 3.16 10.53 -19.29
N GLY A 40 3.34 10.83 -18.00
CA GLY A 40 2.78 12.03 -17.37
C GLY A 40 1.36 11.86 -16.82
N GLN A 41 0.74 10.69 -17.01
CA GLN A 41 -0.53 10.36 -16.38
C GLN A 41 -0.39 10.35 -14.86
N LYS A 42 -1.35 10.95 -14.16
CA LYS A 42 -1.45 10.87 -12.70
C LYS A 42 -2.11 9.55 -12.32
N VAL A 43 -1.47 8.83 -11.39
CA VAL A 43 -1.93 7.52 -10.91
C VAL A 43 -1.94 7.49 -9.39
N ASP A 44 -2.90 6.76 -8.83
CA ASP A 44 -2.98 6.48 -7.40
C ASP A 44 -2.33 5.14 -7.07
N VAL A 45 -1.39 5.15 -6.13
CA VAL A 45 -0.61 3.96 -5.76
C VAL A 45 -1.00 3.50 -4.36
N ARG A 46 -1.30 2.20 -4.22
CA ARG A 46 -1.52 1.53 -2.92
C ARG A 46 -0.46 0.46 -2.71
N GLY A 47 0.11 0.43 -1.51
CA GLY A 47 1.15 -0.53 -1.15
C GLY A 47 1.30 -0.65 0.36
N ILE A 48 1.98 -1.70 0.79
CA ILE A 48 2.33 -1.89 2.20
C ILE A 48 3.57 -1.06 2.51
N THR A 49 3.49 -0.23 3.55
CA THR A 49 4.62 0.58 4.01
C THR A 49 5.66 -0.30 4.71
N ILE A 50 6.89 0.18 4.77
CA ILE A 50 7.98 -0.52 5.46
C ILE A 50 7.66 -0.63 6.95
N GLY A 51 7.61 -1.86 7.46
CA GLY A 51 7.44 -2.12 8.89
C GLY A 51 8.62 -1.57 9.69
N LYS A 52 8.35 -0.73 10.70
CA LYS A 52 9.37 -0.12 11.58
C LYS A 52 9.49 -0.81 12.95
N GLY A 53 8.86 -1.97 13.14
CA GLY A 53 8.81 -2.71 14.40
C GLY A 53 8.01 -2.00 15.50
N PHE A 54 8.22 -2.37 16.77
CA PHE A 54 7.70 -1.63 17.91
C PHE A 54 8.37 -0.25 17.98
N ALA A 55 7.57 0.82 17.99
CA ALA A 55 8.04 2.19 17.97
C ALA A 55 7.43 2.97 19.14
N GLY A 56 8.28 3.68 19.90
CA GLY A 56 7.84 4.60 20.95
C GLY A 56 7.08 5.82 20.41
N VAL A 57 6.48 6.60 21.31
CA VAL A 57 5.54 7.70 20.96
C VAL A 57 6.18 8.79 20.10
N MET A 58 7.46 9.11 20.32
CA MET A 58 8.19 10.07 19.48
C MET A 58 8.28 9.60 18.03
N LYS A 59 8.67 8.34 17.80
CA LYS A 59 8.88 7.79 16.45
C LYS A 59 7.55 7.52 15.74
N ARG A 60 6.51 7.12 16.47
CA ARG A 60 5.20 6.76 15.91
C ARG A 60 4.28 7.96 15.68
N HIS A 61 4.36 8.97 16.56
CA HIS A 61 3.40 10.08 16.60
C HIS A 61 4.07 11.47 16.57
N GLY A 62 5.39 11.56 16.56
CA GLY A 62 6.10 12.84 16.48
C GLY A 62 6.07 13.65 17.79
N PHE A 63 5.91 13.00 18.95
CA PHE A 63 5.87 13.71 20.24
C PHE A 63 7.24 14.34 20.58
N GLY A 64 7.23 15.53 21.18
CA GLY A 64 8.45 16.30 21.47
C GLY A 64 9.29 15.81 22.65
N GLY A 65 8.75 14.93 23.49
CA GLY A 65 9.45 14.40 24.66
C GLY A 65 9.47 15.27 25.90
N GLY A 66 10.16 14.78 26.90
CA GLY A 66 10.49 15.53 28.11
C GLY A 66 11.79 16.31 27.94
N ARG A 67 12.02 17.28 28.82
CA ARG A 67 13.28 18.03 28.87
C ARG A 67 14.48 17.09 29.07
N ALA A 68 15.60 17.37 28.43
CA ALA A 68 16.84 16.61 28.61
C ALA A 68 17.51 16.92 29.96
N THR A 69 17.43 18.16 30.42
CA THR A 69 18.04 18.67 31.67
C THR A 69 16.99 19.29 32.59
N HIS A 70 17.44 19.85 33.73
CA HIS A 70 16.61 20.48 34.77
C HIS A 70 15.65 19.52 35.49
N GLY A 71 16.18 18.45 36.10
CA GLY A 71 15.45 17.64 37.07
C GLY A 71 14.46 16.63 36.50
N ASN A 72 14.35 16.48 35.18
CA ASN A 72 13.57 15.40 34.59
C ASN A 72 14.22 14.04 34.93
N SER A 73 13.46 13.14 35.56
CA SER A 73 13.95 11.81 35.95
C SER A 73 13.16 10.74 35.21
N LYS A 74 13.86 10.01 34.33
CA LYS A 74 13.37 8.84 33.58
C LYS A 74 12.24 9.09 32.56
N ALA A 75 11.82 10.32 32.31
CA ALA A 75 10.72 10.64 31.39
C ALA A 75 11.15 11.56 30.23
N HIS A 76 12.23 11.21 29.52
CA HIS A 76 12.75 12.02 28.42
C HIS A 76 12.08 11.71 27.06
N ARG A 77 11.59 10.48 26.86
CA ARG A 77 11.26 9.93 25.53
C ARG A 77 9.90 9.28 25.49
#